data_AF-A0A7C9A9P0-F1
#
_entry.id   AF-A0A7C9A9P0-F1
#
_cell.length_a   1.000
_cell.length_b   1.000
_cell.length_c   1.000
_cell.angle_alpha   90.00
_cell.angle_beta   90.00
_cell.angle_gamma   90.00
#
_symmetry.space_group_name_H-M   'P 1'
#
loop_
_entity.id
_entity.type
_entity.pdbx_description
1 polymer ?
#
loop_
_entity_poly.entity_id
_entity_poly.type
_entity_poly.pdbx_seq_one_letter_code
_entity_poly.pdbx_strand_id
1 'polypeptide(L)'
;TQKELAVQVKIAKAETAGTYNSVFDFCAGRCRHNSESVVHENAYLSDFHHCFSLPLNSSGSSETLTESKLAGISIVVGRRGESCDSVCKLSGQSCVPIGLLALNQCEIMQKYMNCRGGCLASIGLDQPAEVVDDAPKHLHPGACLYTKMQTAFTCDGSHQHTRRLCPCV
;
A
#
# COMPACT_ATOMS: atom_id res chain seq x y z
N THR A 1 6.24 24.18 7.85
CA THR A 1 7.34 23.25 7.49
C THR A 1 6.92 21.82 7.86
N GLN A 2 7.40 20.76 7.18
CA GLN A 2 7.03 19.35 7.47
C GLN A 2 7.16 18.95 8.97
N LYS A 3 7.98 19.67 9.71
CA LYS A 3 8.16 19.60 11.17
C LYS A 3 6.87 19.85 11.97
N GLU A 4 6.01 20.78 11.57
CA GLU A 4 4.78 21.12 12.32
C GLU A 4 3.70 20.05 12.16
N LEU A 5 3.60 19.46 10.96
CA LEU A 5 2.69 18.36 10.64
C LEU A 5 3.06 17.08 11.41
N ALA A 6 4.37 16.78 11.53
CA ALA A 6 4.85 15.61 12.26
C ALA A 6 4.47 15.62 13.75
N VAL A 7 4.41 16.81 14.38
CA VAL A 7 4.07 16.97 15.80
C VAL A 7 2.57 16.78 16.06
N GLN A 8 1.72 16.93 15.05
CA GLN A 8 0.26 16.87 15.18
C GLN A 8 -0.34 15.49 14.89
N VAL A 9 0.45 14.50 14.47
CA VAL A 9 -0.05 13.16 14.16
C VAL A 9 -0.48 12.44 15.46
N LYS A 10 -1.78 12.18 15.60
CA LYS A 10 -2.33 11.41 16.73
C LYS A 10 -2.05 9.92 16.53
N ILE A 11 -0.98 9.42 17.14
CA ILE A 11 -0.63 7.99 17.18
C ILE A 11 -0.72 7.53 18.65
N ALA A 12 -1.09 6.26 18.86
CA ALA A 12 -1.16 5.62 20.17
C ALA A 12 0.12 5.90 20.98
N LYS A 13 -0.04 6.59 22.12
CA LYS A 13 1.02 6.88 23.08
C LYS A 13 1.09 5.75 24.11
N ALA A 14 2.28 5.46 24.63
CA ALA A 14 2.37 4.75 25.92
C ALA A 14 1.67 5.61 26.99
N GLU A 15 0.95 5.00 27.93
CA GLU A 15 0.15 5.72 28.94
C GLU A 15 0.96 6.70 29.80
N THR A 16 2.29 6.52 29.86
CA THR A 16 3.24 7.37 30.60
C THR A 16 3.91 8.47 29.77
N ALA A 17 3.64 8.55 28.46
CA ALA A 17 4.26 9.52 27.58
C ALA A 17 3.63 10.93 27.75
N GLY A 18 4.31 11.79 28.51
CA GLY A 18 3.95 13.20 28.68
C GLY A 18 4.01 14.04 27.40
N THR A 19 3.99 15.37 27.56
CA THR A 19 4.25 16.34 26.49
C THR A 19 5.75 16.42 26.20
N TYR A 20 6.17 16.01 24.99
CA TYR A 20 7.57 16.14 24.57
C TYR A 20 7.92 17.60 24.27
N ASN A 21 9.00 18.10 24.85
CA ASN A 21 9.42 19.50 24.72
C ASN A 21 10.15 19.80 23.40
N SER A 22 10.64 18.75 22.73
CA SER A 22 11.29 18.89 21.44
C SER A 22 11.01 17.71 20.52
N VAL A 23 11.25 17.97 19.23
CA VAL A 23 11.22 16.98 18.15
C VAL A 23 12.25 15.86 18.41
N PHE A 24 13.36 16.18 19.10
CA PHE A 24 14.36 15.20 19.52
C PHE A 24 13.85 14.31 20.67
N ASP A 25 13.16 14.88 21.66
CA ASP A 25 12.58 14.11 22.78
C ASP A 25 11.43 13.20 22.32
N PHE A 26 10.65 13.68 21.35
CA PHE A 26 9.64 12.87 20.65
C PHE A 26 10.28 11.69 19.93
N CYS A 27 11.42 11.91 19.27
CA CYS A 27 12.16 10.82 18.63
C CYS A 27 12.75 9.84 19.64
N ALA A 28 13.36 10.36 20.70
CA ALA A 28 13.92 9.54 21.76
C ALA A 28 12.83 8.64 22.39
N GLY A 29 11.65 9.21 22.67
CA GLY A 29 10.52 8.43 23.19
C GLY A 29 9.99 7.34 22.23
N ARG A 30 10.24 7.43 20.91
CA ARG A 30 9.72 6.49 19.88
C ARG A 30 10.77 5.51 19.32
N CYS A 31 12.03 5.91 19.22
CA CYS A 31 13.07 5.12 18.55
C CYS A 31 13.96 4.41 19.56
N ARG A 32 14.15 3.10 19.36
CA ARG A 32 15.11 2.26 20.10
C ARG A 32 16.50 2.90 20.16
N HIS A 33 16.90 3.36 21.34
CA HIS A 33 18.26 3.85 21.60
C HIS A 33 18.96 3.16 22.78
N ASN A 34 18.40 2.06 23.31
CA ASN A 34 19.08 1.25 24.33
C ASN A 34 18.90 -0.27 24.11
N SER A 35 19.82 -1.05 24.66
CA SER A 35 19.90 -2.51 24.56
C SER A 35 18.83 -3.26 25.37
N GLU A 36 18.02 -2.58 26.17
CA GLU A 36 16.92 -3.20 26.94
C GLU A 36 15.63 -3.36 26.12
N SER A 37 15.59 -2.79 24.91
CA SER A 37 14.41 -2.81 24.04
C SER A 37 14.47 -3.89 22.94
N VAL A 38 15.38 -4.88 23.07
CA VAL A 38 15.62 -5.96 22.09
C VAL A 38 14.99 -7.29 22.49
N VAL A 39 14.55 -8.05 21.48
CA VAL A 39 14.37 -9.51 21.54
C VAL A 39 15.50 -10.14 20.68
N HIS A 40 15.71 -11.45 20.77
CA HIS A 40 16.78 -12.23 20.13
C HIS A 40 17.17 -11.68 18.74
N GLU A 41 18.48 -11.50 18.52
CA GLU A 41 19.08 -11.01 17.26
C GLU A 41 18.76 -9.56 16.85
N ASN A 42 18.42 -8.66 17.77
CA ASN A 42 18.18 -7.23 17.49
C ASN A 42 16.97 -6.94 16.58
N ALA A 43 16.10 -7.92 16.33
CA ALA A 43 14.90 -7.76 15.51
C ALA A 43 13.94 -6.70 16.11
N TYR A 44 13.38 -5.84 15.27
CA TYR A 44 12.42 -4.80 15.67
C TYR A 44 11.06 -5.42 16.00
N LEU A 45 10.41 -4.94 17.07
CA LEU A 45 9.07 -5.37 17.46
C LEU A 45 7.96 -4.63 16.68
N SER A 46 8.31 -3.59 15.94
CA SER A 46 7.39 -2.72 15.22
C SER A 46 8.00 -2.29 13.88
N ASP A 47 7.16 -2.11 12.86
CA ASP A 47 7.56 -1.69 11.51
C ASP A 47 8.06 -0.22 11.44
N PHE A 48 7.95 0.53 12.54
CA PHE A 48 8.42 1.92 12.64
C PHE A 48 9.92 1.98 12.94
N HIS A 49 10.73 1.96 11.88
CA HIS A 49 12.19 1.98 11.97
C HIS A 49 12.82 3.39 12.10
N HIS A 50 12.05 4.45 11.80
CA HIS A 50 12.54 5.83 11.83
C HIS A 50 11.51 6.79 12.45
N CYS A 51 11.97 7.71 13.29
CA CYS A 51 11.08 8.56 14.08
C CYS A 51 10.26 9.58 13.30
N PHE A 52 10.67 9.89 12.07
CA PHE A 52 9.91 10.69 11.12
C PHE A 52 9.52 9.91 9.87
N SER A 53 9.37 8.58 9.96
CA SER A 53 8.62 7.89 8.91
C SER A 53 7.19 8.39 8.99
N LEU A 54 6.88 9.45 8.23
CA LEU A 54 5.51 9.82 7.95
C LEU A 54 4.85 8.55 7.39
N PRO A 55 3.69 8.14 7.92
CA PRO A 55 2.86 7.23 7.15
C PRO A 55 2.69 7.88 5.78
N LEU A 56 2.80 7.11 4.69
CA LEU A 56 2.70 7.60 3.31
C LEU A 56 1.41 8.42 3.04
N ASN A 57 0.46 8.42 3.98
CA ASN A 57 -0.73 9.27 4.04
C ASN A 57 -0.48 10.77 4.32
N SER A 58 0.76 11.30 4.27
CA SER A 58 1.03 12.75 4.41
C SER A 58 1.35 13.45 3.07
N SER A 59 0.83 12.95 1.95
CA SER A 59 0.79 13.70 0.68
C SER A 59 -0.55 14.43 0.54
N GLY A 60 -0.71 15.55 1.23
CA GLY A 60 -1.88 16.44 1.14
C GLY A 60 -2.11 17.11 -0.23
N SER A 61 -1.52 16.58 -1.30
CA SER A 61 -1.68 17.04 -2.68
C SER A 61 -2.03 15.92 -3.67
N SER A 62 -1.95 14.64 -3.28
CA SER A 62 -2.21 13.52 -4.20
C SER A 62 -3.67 13.03 -4.13
N GLU A 63 -4.29 13.05 -2.94
CA GLU A 63 -5.62 12.45 -2.71
C GLU A 63 -6.74 13.08 -3.55
N THR A 64 -6.73 14.40 -3.75
CA THR A 64 -7.78 15.09 -4.52
C THR A 64 -7.75 14.73 -6.01
N LEU A 65 -6.56 14.43 -6.54
CA LEU A 65 -6.34 14.14 -7.95
C LEU A 65 -6.60 12.66 -8.28
N THR A 66 -6.35 11.76 -7.32
CA THR A 66 -6.75 10.35 -7.42
C THR A 66 -8.25 10.18 -7.22
N GLU A 67 -8.89 10.85 -6.27
CA GLU A 67 -10.35 10.79 -6.09
C GLU A 67 -11.10 11.27 -7.33
N SER A 68 -10.66 12.36 -7.95
CA SER A 68 -11.26 12.86 -9.20
C SER A 68 -11.13 11.87 -10.36
N LYS A 69 -10.05 11.08 -10.40
CA LYS A 69 -9.82 10.06 -11.44
C LYS A 69 -10.61 8.77 -11.23
N LEU A 70 -11.04 8.50 -9.99
CA LEU A 70 -11.83 7.32 -9.62
C LEU A 70 -13.31 7.63 -9.41
N ALA A 71 -13.74 8.89 -9.62
CA ALA A 71 -15.15 9.26 -9.53
C ALA A 71 -16.00 8.44 -10.53
N GLY A 72 -16.97 7.70 -9.99
CA GLY A 72 -17.85 6.83 -10.80
C GLY A 72 -17.24 5.50 -11.24
N ILE A 73 -16.01 5.19 -10.82
CA ILE A 73 -15.36 3.89 -11.09
C ILE A 73 -15.58 2.97 -9.89
N SER A 74 -16.15 1.79 -10.13
CA SER A 74 -16.21 0.72 -9.15
C SER A 74 -14.86 0.01 -9.07
N ILE A 75 -14.34 -0.20 -7.86
CA ILE A 75 -13.05 -0.87 -7.65
C ILE A 75 -13.34 -2.27 -7.12
N VAL A 76 -12.96 -3.28 -7.89
CA VAL A 76 -13.27 -4.69 -7.62
C VAL A 76 -11.97 -5.49 -7.53
N VAL A 77 -11.85 -6.32 -6.49
CA VAL A 77 -10.75 -7.28 -6.38
C VAL A 77 -11.14 -8.56 -7.13
N GLY A 78 -10.41 -8.89 -8.19
CA GLY A 78 -10.62 -10.10 -8.97
C GLY A 78 -10.25 -11.37 -8.22
N ARG A 79 -10.66 -12.53 -8.73
CA ARG A 79 -10.13 -13.82 -8.25
C ARG A 79 -8.75 -14.08 -8.83
N ARG A 80 -8.10 -15.10 -8.28
CA ARG A 80 -6.79 -15.56 -8.75
C ARG A 80 -6.84 -15.91 -10.23
N GLY A 81 -5.93 -15.35 -11.02
CA GLY A 81 -5.82 -15.66 -12.45
C GLY A 81 -6.89 -15.03 -13.34
N GLU A 82 -7.76 -14.17 -12.80
CA GLU A 82 -8.74 -13.43 -13.61
C GLU A 82 -8.14 -12.14 -14.17
N SER A 83 -8.57 -11.77 -15.39
CA SER A 83 -8.29 -10.46 -15.98
C SER A 83 -9.35 -9.44 -15.54
N CYS A 84 -9.03 -8.15 -15.58
CA CYS A 84 -10.02 -7.13 -15.23
C CYS A 84 -11.19 -7.09 -16.21
N ASP A 85 -11.00 -7.47 -17.48
CA ASP A 85 -12.11 -7.64 -18.42
C ASP A 85 -13.11 -8.69 -17.94
N SER A 86 -12.62 -9.85 -17.49
CA SER A 86 -13.50 -10.91 -16.96
C SER A 86 -14.21 -10.46 -15.67
N VAL A 87 -13.48 -9.80 -14.76
CA VAL A 87 -14.01 -9.34 -13.46
C VAL A 87 -15.12 -8.30 -13.65
N CYS A 88 -14.89 -7.27 -14.47
CA CYS A 88 -15.88 -6.23 -14.69
C CYS A 88 -17.12 -6.77 -15.43
N LYS A 89 -16.91 -7.66 -16.41
CA LYS A 89 -18.00 -8.26 -17.19
C LYS A 89 -18.98 -9.06 -16.34
N LEU A 90 -18.53 -9.70 -15.25
CA LEU A 90 -19.41 -10.41 -14.31
C LEU A 90 -20.45 -9.49 -13.65
N SER A 91 -20.13 -8.21 -13.50
CA SER A 91 -21.02 -7.18 -12.95
C SER A 91 -21.77 -6.39 -14.04
N GLY A 92 -21.67 -6.80 -15.31
CA GLY A 92 -22.22 -6.05 -16.45
C GLY A 92 -21.46 -4.75 -16.75
N GLN A 93 -20.23 -4.62 -16.26
CA GLN A 93 -19.37 -3.45 -16.39
C GLN A 93 -18.21 -3.70 -17.36
N SER A 94 -17.49 -2.65 -17.73
CA SER A 94 -16.28 -2.70 -18.56
C SER A 94 -15.06 -2.18 -17.80
N CYS A 95 -13.90 -2.76 -18.07
CA CYS A 95 -12.64 -2.32 -17.46
C CYS A 95 -12.20 -0.96 -18.00
N VAL A 96 -11.67 -0.10 -17.14
CA VAL A 96 -11.18 1.23 -17.50
C VAL A 96 -9.65 1.32 -17.33
N PRO A 97 -8.86 1.26 -18.42
CA PRO A 97 -7.39 1.26 -18.33
C PRO A 97 -6.79 2.46 -17.58
N ILE A 98 -7.38 3.66 -17.71
CA ILE A 98 -6.88 4.85 -17.01
C ILE A 98 -7.03 4.74 -15.48
N GLY A 99 -8.01 3.96 -15.01
CA GLY A 99 -8.20 3.66 -13.59
C GLY A 99 -7.05 2.82 -13.02
N LEU A 100 -6.42 1.96 -13.83
CA LEU A 100 -5.30 1.13 -13.38
C LEU A 100 -4.10 1.98 -12.95
N LEU A 101 -3.83 3.08 -13.67
CA LEU A 101 -2.76 4.02 -13.32
C LEU A 101 -2.97 4.63 -11.92
N ALA A 102 -4.22 4.97 -11.59
CA ALA A 102 -4.54 5.58 -10.32
C ALA A 102 -4.60 4.55 -9.17
N LEU A 103 -4.99 3.30 -9.47
CA LEU A 103 -4.94 2.18 -8.54
C LEU A 103 -3.52 1.66 -8.26
N ASN A 104 -2.57 1.91 -9.16
CA ASN A 104 -1.19 1.45 -9.10
C ASN A 104 -0.32 2.28 -8.14
N GLN A 105 -0.82 2.45 -6.92
CA GLN A 105 -0.15 3.11 -5.79
C GLN A 105 -0.32 2.21 -4.57
N CYS A 106 0.77 1.97 -3.84
CA CYS A 106 0.75 1.05 -2.70
C CYS A 106 -0.32 1.44 -1.68
N GLU A 107 -0.45 2.74 -1.42
CA GLU A 107 -1.38 3.34 -0.48
C GLU A 107 -2.83 3.10 -0.89
N ILE A 108 -3.11 3.06 -2.19
CA ILE A 108 -4.44 2.76 -2.73
C ILE A 108 -4.68 1.25 -2.69
N MET A 109 -3.72 0.43 -3.11
CA MET A 109 -3.84 -1.03 -3.06
C MET A 109 -4.13 -1.52 -1.63
N GLN A 110 -3.45 -0.97 -0.62
CA GLN A 110 -3.65 -1.28 0.79
C GLN A 110 -5.05 -0.93 1.34
N LYS A 111 -5.83 -0.09 0.64
CA LYS A 111 -7.24 0.17 0.99
C LYS A 111 -8.15 -0.99 0.61
N TYR A 112 -7.76 -1.82 -0.36
CA TYR A 112 -8.58 -2.90 -0.92
C TYR A 112 -7.97 -4.31 -0.72
N MET A 113 -6.67 -4.39 -0.46
CA MET A 113 -5.86 -5.60 -0.37
C MET A 113 -5.05 -5.60 0.93
N ASN A 114 -4.60 -6.77 1.38
CA ASN A 114 -3.87 -6.86 2.65
C ASN A 114 -2.42 -6.41 2.52
N CYS A 115 -1.77 -6.75 1.40
CA CYS A 115 -0.38 -6.39 1.11
C CYS A 115 0.60 -6.77 2.25
N ARG A 116 0.37 -7.90 2.94
CA ARG A 116 1.19 -8.36 4.08
C ARG A 116 2.67 -8.54 3.74
N GLY A 117 2.97 -8.87 2.49
CA GLY A 117 4.34 -9.00 1.97
C GLY A 117 4.97 -7.66 1.56
N GLY A 118 4.32 -6.53 1.87
CA GLY A 118 4.73 -5.20 1.43
C GLY A 118 4.36 -4.90 -0.02
N CYS A 119 4.86 -3.78 -0.53
CA CYS A 119 4.64 -3.35 -1.92
C CYS A 119 5.93 -3.42 -2.73
N LEU A 120 5.89 -4.12 -3.86
CA LEU A 120 7.04 -4.41 -4.70
C LEU A 120 6.81 -3.92 -6.13
N ALA A 121 7.81 -3.24 -6.69
CA ALA A 121 7.79 -2.86 -8.10
C ALA A 121 8.04 -4.08 -8.98
N SER A 122 7.23 -4.27 -10.02
CA SER A 122 7.39 -5.38 -10.98
C SER A 122 6.94 -4.94 -12.40
N ILE A 123 6.96 -5.86 -13.37
CA ILE A 123 6.76 -5.57 -14.82
C ILE A 123 5.57 -6.38 -15.40
N GLY A 124 4.88 -7.15 -14.58
CA GLY A 124 3.75 -7.99 -15.02
C GLY A 124 2.55 -7.17 -15.53
N LEU A 125 1.91 -7.67 -16.57
CA LEU A 125 0.69 -7.08 -17.16
C LEU A 125 -0.55 -7.25 -16.27
N ASP A 126 -0.46 -8.14 -15.27
CA ASP A 126 -1.48 -8.37 -14.26
C ASP A 126 -1.51 -7.27 -13.19
N GLN A 127 -0.56 -6.33 -13.18
CA GLN A 127 -0.47 -5.29 -12.15
C GLN A 127 -1.49 -4.16 -12.41
N PRO A 128 -1.99 -3.50 -11.35
CA PRO A 128 -1.75 -3.74 -9.93
C PRO A 128 -2.46 -5.00 -9.40
N ALA A 129 -1.75 -5.81 -8.60
CA ALA A 129 -2.29 -7.07 -8.05
C ALA A 129 -1.65 -7.47 -6.72
N GLU A 130 -2.32 -8.31 -5.95
CA GLU A 130 -1.75 -8.96 -4.76
C GLU A 130 -1.41 -10.42 -5.08
N VAL A 131 -0.23 -10.86 -4.66
CA VAL A 131 0.20 -12.26 -4.77
C VAL A 131 -0.57 -13.08 -3.74
N VAL A 132 -1.18 -14.18 -4.19
CA VAL A 132 -1.95 -15.05 -3.29
C VAL A 132 -1.06 -15.74 -2.25
N ASP A 133 -1.63 -16.02 -1.07
CA ASP A 133 -0.89 -16.56 0.07
C ASP A 133 -0.27 -17.96 -0.19
N ASP A 134 -0.88 -18.76 -1.08
CA ASP A 134 -0.43 -20.11 -1.45
C ASP A 134 0.58 -20.13 -2.60
N ALA A 135 1.03 -18.96 -3.08
CA ALA A 135 2.04 -18.87 -4.13
C ALA A 135 3.42 -19.41 -3.65
N PRO A 136 4.28 -19.86 -4.59
CA PRO A 136 5.67 -20.18 -4.28
C PRO A 136 6.39 -19.03 -3.55
N LYS A 137 7.20 -19.36 -2.54
CA LYS A 137 7.90 -18.36 -1.68
C LYS A 137 8.70 -17.31 -2.46
N HIS A 138 9.31 -17.72 -3.58
CA HIS A 138 10.12 -16.83 -4.43
C HIS A 138 9.29 -15.78 -5.20
N LEU A 139 7.96 -15.91 -5.20
CA LEU A 139 7.04 -14.93 -5.79
C LEU A 139 6.48 -13.94 -4.78
N HIS A 140 6.98 -13.95 -3.54
CA HIS A 140 6.58 -13.04 -2.46
C HIS A 140 5.06 -13.11 -2.13
N PRO A 141 4.56 -14.25 -1.59
CA PRO A 141 3.17 -14.40 -1.19
C PRO A 141 2.68 -13.26 -0.28
N GLY A 142 1.49 -12.74 -0.55
CA GLY A 142 0.89 -11.62 0.18
C GLY A 142 1.47 -10.25 -0.18
N ALA A 143 2.45 -10.14 -1.07
CA ALA A 143 2.94 -8.83 -1.53
C ALA A 143 2.00 -8.22 -2.57
N CYS A 144 1.91 -6.88 -2.55
CA CYS A 144 1.22 -6.10 -3.57
C CYS A 144 2.23 -5.66 -4.64
N LEU A 145 1.93 -5.97 -5.89
CA LEU A 145 2.76 -5.69 -7.05
C LEU A 145 2.21 -4.49 -7.81
N TYR A 146 3.06 -3.49 -8.03
CA TYR A 146 2.75 -2.32 -8.85
C TYR A 146 3.78 -2.19 -9.97
N THR A 147 3.36 -1.67 -11.11
CA THR A 147 4.26 -1.46 -12.26
C THR A 147 4.80 -0.04 -12.29
N LYS A 148 6.03 0.13 -12.76
CA LYS A 148 6.59 1.46 -13.11
C LYS A 148 6.44 1.77 -14.60
N MET A 149 6.01 0.81 -15.41
CA MET A 149 5.86 0.94 -16.85
C MET A 149 4.42 1.33 -17.20
N GLN A 150 4.20 2.58 -17.62
CA GLN A 150 2.87 3.05 -18.00
C GLN A 150 2.27 2.28 -19.19
N THR A 151 3.11 1.69 -20.03
CA THR A 151 2.69 0.85 -21.16
C THR A 151 2.20 -0.54 -20.75
N ALA A 152 2.38 -0.95 -19.48
CA ALA A 152 2.00 -2.26 -18.96
C ALA A 152 0.56 -2.29 -18.38
N PHE A 153 -0.16 -1.17 -18.35
CA PHE A 153 -1.54 -1.13 -17.87
C PHE A 153 -2.51 -1.71 -18.90
N THR A 154 -2.91 -2.96 -18.70
CA THR A 154 -3.85 -3.66 -19.58
C THR A 154 -4.99 -4.30 -18.78
N CYS A 155 -6.18 -4.35 -19.37
CA CYS A 155 -7.35 -4.99 -18.74
C CYS A 155 -7.38 -6.52 -18.93
N ASP A 156 -6.76 -7.02 -20.00
CA ASP A 156 -6.72 -8.43 -20.38
C ASP A 156 -5.62 -9.22 -19.65
N GLY A 157 -4.63 -8.53 -19.08
CA GLY A 157 -3.55 -9.12 -18.29
C GLY A 157 -4.08 -9.99 -17.14
N SER A 158 -3.44 -11.14 -16.92
CA SER A 158 -3.77 -12.07 -15.84
C SER A 158 -2.52 -12.86 -15.44
N HIS A 159 -2.50 -13.36 -14.20
CA HIS A 159 -1.42 -14.21 -13.74
C HIS A 159 -1.92 -15.23 -12.71
N GLN A 160 -1.47 -16.48 -12.83
CA GLN A 160 -2.01 -17.61 -12.06
C GLN A 160 -1.79 -17.49 -10.54
N HIS A 161 -0.87 -16.64 -10.09
CA HIS A 161 -0.54 -16.44 -8.68
C HIS A 161 -0.90 -15.05 -8.14
N THR A 162 -1.67 -14.27 -8.87
CA THR A 162 -2.09 -12.94 -8.41
C THR A 162 -3.59 -12.75 -8.54
N ARG A 163 -4.11 -11.83 -7.74
CA ARG A 163 -5.47 -11.30 -7.84
C ARG A 163 -5.40 -9.81 -8.12
N ARG A 164 -6.05 -9.37 -9.20
CA ARG A 164 -5.95 -8.00 -9.72
C ARG A 164 -6.87 -7.03 -8.98
N LEU A 165 -6.46 -5.76 -8.90
CA LEU A 165 -7.33 -4.66 -8.48
C LEU A 165 -7.87 -3.96 -9.73
N CYS A 166 -9.17 -4.10 -9.97
CA CYS A 166 -9.80 -3.78 -11.25
C CYS A 166 -10.73 -2.56 -11.16
N PRO A 167 -10.55 -1.55 -12.03
CA PRO A 167 -11.46 -0.43 -12.19
C PRO A 167 -12.55 -0.75 -13.22
N CYS A 168 -13.81 -0.79 -12.78
CA CYS A 168 -14.97 -1.17 -13.58
C CYS A 168 -16.01 -0.02 -13.66
N VAL A 169 -16.62 0.17 -14.84
CA VAL A 169 -17.74 1.13 -15.07
C VAL A 169 -18.90 0.49 -15.80
#